data_AF-A0A6P6XQ53-F1
#
_entry.id   AF-A0A6P6XQ53-F1
#
_cell.length_a   1.000
_cell.length_b   1.000
_cell.length_c   1.000
_cell.angle_alpha   90.00
_cell.angle_beta   90.00
_cell.angle_gamma   90.00
#
_symmetry.space_group_name_H-M   'P 1'
#
loop_
_entity.id
_entity.type
_entity.pdbx_description
1 polymer ?
#
loop_
_entity_poly.entity_id
_entity_poly.type
_entity_poly.pdbx_seq_one_letter_code
_entity_poly.pdbx_strand_id
1 'polypeptide(L)'
;MSDSNPSYEYYFDRLKSMLDNDDNCSHLKKYIDDKLLSDLATSLLDQTVINILIMLRLQQVNHEYELMQQRDSMIAKVDAKRNNKIEQVEKKFSNGEITLFKRDELLKEMKKHYEEKILSIDTHILHCVDKNVREQQKTLMDAEIPGFHLTNNSRDIEIQTKLLNFIEKIINLSDESKLAIN
;
A
#
# COMPACT_ATOMS: atom_id res chain seq x y z
N MET A 1 26.90 -24.62 -9.97
CA MET A 1 25.96 -25.27 -9.02
C MET A 1 24.60 -25.20 -9.68
N SER A 2 23.90 -26.34 -9.79
CA SER A 2 22.75 -26.52 -10.67
C SER A 2 21.57 -25.64 -10.27
N ASP A 3 21.37 -24.51 -10.97
CA ASP A 3 20.11 -23.77 -10.99
C ASP A 3 19.06 -24.66 -11.65
N SER A 4 18.47 -25.55 -10.86
CA SER A 4 17.29 -26.29 -11.27
C SER A 4 16.13 -25.33 -11.14
N ASN A 5 15.55 -24.91 -12.27
CA ASN A 5 14.31 -24.12 -12.24
C ASN A 5 13.31 -24.81 -11.30
N PRO A 6 12.65 -24.06 -10.40
CA PRO A 6 11.71 -24.67 -9.45
C PRO A 6 10.62 -25.43 -10.21
N SER A 7 10.28 -26.62 -9.73
CA SER A 7 9.27 -27.45 -10.38
C SER A 7 7.85 -26.98 -10.03
N TYR A 8 6.87 -27.48 -10.78
CA TYR A 8 5.47 -27.30 -10.43
C TYR A 8 5.17 -27.74 -8.98
N GLU A 9 5.67 -28.92 -8.57
CA GLU A 9 5.42 -29.43 -7.21
C GLU A 9 5.97 -28.49 -6.14
N TYR A 10 7.15 -27.88 -6.40
CA TYR A 10 7.72 -26.89 -5.48
C TYR A 10 6.76 -25.72 -5.23
N TYR A 11 6.22 -25.10 -6.30
CA TYR A 11 5.32 -23.96 -6.16
C TYR A 11 3.99 -24.37 -5.52
N PHE A 12 3.39 -25.46 -5.98
CA PHE A 12 2.10 -25.93 -5.47
C PHE A 12 2.15 -26.29 -3.99
N ASP A 13 3.13 -27.10 -3.57
CA ASP A 13 3.26 -27.52 -2.17
C ASP A 13 3.52 -26.34 -1.25
N ARG A 14 4.30 -25.35 -1.71
CA ARG A 14 4.56 -24.12 -0.96
C ARG A 14 3.31 -23.27 -0.82
N LEU A 15 2.56 -23.04 -1.90
CA LEU A 15 1.31 -22.29 -1.86
C LEU A 15 0.29 -22.95 -0.92
N LYS A 16 0.14 -24.27 -1.04
CA LYS A 16 -0.77 -25.06 -0.21
C LYS A 16 -0.36 -25.05 1.26
N SER A 17 0.92 -25.27 1.55
CA SER A 17 1.46 -25.18 2.90
C SER A 17 1.28 -23.79 3.51
N MET A 18 1.47 -22.71 2.75
CA MET A 18 1.23 -21.35 3.23
C MET A 18 -0.26 -21.11 3.51
N LEU A 19 -1.16 -21.58 2.65
CA LEU A 19 -2.60 -21.48 2.89
C LEU A 19 -3.01 -22.25 4.14
N ASP A 20 -2.54 -23.48 4.31
CA ASP A 20 -2.91 -24.36 5.41
C ASP A 20 -2.41 -23.87 6.77
N ASN A 21 -1.18 -23.36 6.83
CA ASN A 21 -0.52 -22.94 8.07
C ASN A 21 -0.85 -21.49 8.48
N ASP A 22 -1.57 -20.73 7.67
CA ASP A 22 -1.92 -19.34 7.99
C ASP A 22 -3.26 -19.26 8.74
N ASP A 23 -3.19 -19.15 10.07
CA ASP A 23 -4.35 -19.07 10.96
C ASP A 23 -5.27 -17.88 10.62
N ASN A 24 -4.70 -16.80 10.08
CA ASN A 24 -5.44 -15.61 9.66
C ASN A 24 -6.19 -15.80 8.32
N CYS A 25 -6.08 -16.97 7.68
CA CYS A 25 -6.73 -17.25 6.39
C CYS A 25 -7.92 -18.19 6.50
N SER A 26 -8.32 -18.62 7.71
CA SER A 26 -9.40 -19.59 7.91
C SER A 26 -10.71 -19.21 7.21
N HIS A 27 -11.07 -17.91 7.18
CA HIS A 27 -12.26 -17.42 6.48
C HIS A 27 -12.10 -17.33 4.95
N LEU A 28 -10.86 -17.31 4.45
CA LEU A 28 -10.49 -17.20 3.04
C LEU A 28 -10.26 -18.57 2.38
N LYS A 29 -9.89 -19.60 3.14
CA LYS A 29 -9.60 -20.97 2.65
C LYS A 29 -10.71 -21.54 1.76
N LYS A 30 -11.99 -21.24 2.04
CA LYS A 30 -13.13 -21.69 1.23
C LYS A 30 -13.23 -21.04 -0.16
N TYR A 31 -12.48 -19.97 -0.42
CA TYR A 31 -12.47 -19.23 -1.68
C TYR A 31 -11.18 -19.47 -2.48
N ILE A 32 -10.19 -20.15 -1.90
CA ILE A 32 -8.92 -20.50 -2.55
C ILE A 32 -8.89 -22.02 -2.65
N ASP A 33 -9.25 -22.56 -3.81
CA ASP A 33 -9.29 -24.00 -4.04
C ASP A 33 -7.97 -24.54 -4.62
N ASP A 34 -7.80 -25.87 -4.56
CA ASP A 34 -6.62 -26.55 -5.10
C ASP A 34 -6.44 -26.29 -6.60
N LYS A 35 -7.53 -26.06 -7.34
CA LYS A 35 -7.46 -25.73 -8.77
C LYS A 35 -6.78 -24.39 -8.99
N LEU A 36 -7.18 -23.36 -8.26
CA LEU A 36 -6.56 -22.04 -8.32
C LEU A 36 -5.07 -22.09 -7.95
N LEU A 37 -4.72 -22.85 -6.90
CA LEU A 37 -3.32 -23.02 -6.52
C LEU A 37 -2.49 -23.75 -7.59
N SER A 38 -3.08 -24.75 -8.25
CA SER A 38 -2.48 -25.47 -9.37
C SER A 38 -2.27 -24.55 -10.58
N ASP A 39 -3.30 -23.79 -10.97
CA ASP A 39 -3.22 -22.84 -12.08
C ASP A 39 -2.14 -21.77 -11.79
N LEU A 40 -2.08 -21.28 -10.55
CA LEU A 40 -1.06 -20.31 -10.13
C LEU A 40 0.35 -20.92 -10.13
N ALA A 41 0.52 -22.13 -9.59
CA ALA A 41 1.81 -22.83 -9.61
C ALA A 41 2.33 -23.05 -11.04
N THR A 42 1.43 -23.30 -11.99
CA THR A 42 1.76 -23.41 -13.42
C THR A 42 2.19 -22.06 -13.99
N SER A 43 1.47 -20.99 -13.66
CA SER A 43 1.81 -19.62 -14.09
C SER A 43 3.19 -19.18 -13.58
N LEU A 44 3.57 -19.57 -12.36
CA LEU A 44 4.88 -19.26 -11.77
C LEU A 44 6.07 -19.96 -12.43
N LEU A 45 5.84 -20.94 -13.31
CA LEU A 45 6.90 -21.53 -14.14
C LEU A 45 7.33 -20.59 -15.28
N ASP A 46 6.46 -19.63 -15.66
CA ASP A 46 6.78 -18.64 -16.69
C ASP A 46 7.61 -17.50 -16.10
N GLN A 47 8.84 -17.37 -16.58
CA GLN A 47 9.75 -16.30 -16.17
C GLN A 47 9.18 -14.90 -16.44
N THR A 48 8.31 -14.75 -17.43
CA THR A 48 7.61 -13.49 -17.73
C THR A 48 6.71 -13.07 -16.58
N VAL A 49 5.96 -14.02 -16.00
CA VAL A 49 5.10 -13.79 -14.83
C VAL A 49 5.95 -13.38 -13.63
N ILE A 50 7.07 -14.07 -13.39
CA ILE A 50 8.02 -13.72 -12.32
C ILE A 50 8.56 -12.29 -12.50
N ASN A 51 8.95 -11.92 -13.72
CA ASN A 51 9.45 -10.58 -14.02
C ASN A 51 8.38 -9.49 -13.82
N ILE A 52 7.12 -9.77 -14.17
CA ILE A 52 6.00 -8.85 -13.92
C ILE A 52 5.82 -8.63 -12.41
N LEU A 53 5.84 -9.70 -11.61
CA LEU A 53 5.71 -9.62 -10.15
C LEU A 53 6.86 -8.81 -9.51
N ILE A 54 8.10 -9.02 -9.97
CA ILE A 54 9.27 -8.23 -9.54
C ILE A 54 9.08 -6.75 -9.88
N MET A 55 8.72 -6.45 -11.12
CA MET A 55 8.49 -5.08 -11.57
C MET A 55 7.39 -4.40 -10.75
N LEU A 56 6.26 -5.08 -10.51
CA LEU A 56 5.17 -4.54 -9.70
C LEU A 56 5.59 -4.28 -8.25
N ARG A 57 6.40 -5.16 -7.67
CA ARG A 57 6.95 -4.96 -6.32
C ARG A 57 7.88 -3.74 -6.27
N LEU A 58 8.78 -3.60 -7.24
CA LEU A 58 9.68 -2.45 -7.34
C LEU A 58 8.90 -1.14 -7.52
N GLN A 59 7.90 -1.14 -8.41
CA GLN A 59 7.03 0.00 -8.61
C GLN A 59 6.27 0.36 -7.33
N GLN A 60 5.75 -0.63 -6.60
CA GLN A 60 5.05 -0.42 -5.34
C GLN A 60 5.95 0.26 -4.30
N VAL A 61 7.13 -0.30 -4.03
CA VAL A 61 8.07 0.24 -3.04
C VAL A 61 8.46 1.68 -3.38
N ASN A 62 8.75 1.95 -4.65
CA ASN A 62 9.07 3.30 -5.11
C ASN A 62 7.89 4.27 -4.94
N HIS A 63 6.68 3.84 -5.32
CA HIS A 63 5.51 4.68 -5.23
C HIS A 63 5.11 4.96 -3.77
N GLU A 64 5.19 3.98 -2.89
CA GLU A 64 4.96 4.16 -1.45
C GLU A 64 5.95 5.15 -0.84
N TYR A 65 7.23 5.05 -1.21
CA TYR A 65 8.25 6.01 -0.80
C TYR A 65 7.93 7.43 -1.28
N GLU A 66 7.55 7.60 -2.55
CA GLU A 66 7.16 8.89 -3.12
C GLU A 66 5.95 9.49 -2.42
N LEU A 67 4.91 8.68 -2.15
CA LEU A 67 3.70 9.13 -1.45
C LEU A 67 4.00 9.54 -0.01
N MET A 68 4.89 8.82 0.68
CA MET A 68 5.34 9.18 2.02
C MET A 68 6.05 10.54 2.01
N GLN A 69 7.01 10.74 1.09
CA GLN A 69 7.70 12.02 0.94
C GLN A 69 6.74 13.17 0.59
N GLN A 70 5.77 12.90 -0.29
CA GLN A 70 4.75 13.86 -0.66
C GLN A 70 3.90 14.26 0.57
N ARG A 71 3.46 13.27 1.36
CA ARG A 71 2.70 13.48 2.59
C ARG A 71 3.47 14.36 3.58
N ASP A 72 4.72 14.01 3.86
CA ASP A 72 5.57 14.74 4.80
C ASP A 72 5.81 16.19 4.35
N SER A 73 6.06 16.40 3.06
CA SER A 73 6.20 17.75 2.48
C SER A 73 4.92 18.57 2.62
N MET A 74 3.76 17.98 2.39
CA MET A 74 2.47 18.66 2.54
C MET A 74 2.16 19.01 3.99
N ILE A 75 2.40 18.09 4.92
CA ILE A 75 2.22 18.30 6.36
C ILE A 75 3.15 19.42 6.85
N ALA A 76 4.44 19.38 6.49
CA ALA A 76 5.39 20.43 6.87
C ALA A 76 4.94 21.82 6.40
N LYS A 77 4.37 21.93 5.20
CA LYS A 77 3.80 23.19 4.69
C LYS A 77 2.59 23.66 5.50
N VAL A 78 1.73 22.74 5.92
CA VAL A 78 0.55 23.05 6.75
C VAL A 78 0.98 23.45 8.17
N ASP A 79 1.96 22.76 8.76
CA ASP A 79 2.53 23.08 10.06
C ASP A 79 3.21 24.45 10.07
N ALA A 80 4.01 24.76 9.05
CA ALA A 80 4.64 26.08 8.92
C ALA A 80 3.60 27.21 8.87
N LYS A 81 2.53 27.03 8.08
CA LYS A 81 1.42 27.99 8.00
C LYS A 81 0.69 28.13 9.34
N ARG A 82 0.42 27.02 10.03
CA ARG A 82 -0.21 27.01 11.36
C ARG A 82 0.66 27.77 12.37
N ASN A 83 1.94 27.44 12.46
CA ASN A 83 2.85 28.05 13.43
C ASN A 83 3.00 29.55 13.19
N ASN A 84 3.15 29.97 11.93
CA ASN A 84 3.20 31.39 11.59
C ASN A 84 1.89 32.12 11.97
N LYS A 85 0.73 31.47 11.78
CA LYS A 85 -0.55 32.06 12.15
C LYS A 85 -0.75 32.16 13.66
N ILE A 86 -0.34 31.14 14.42
CA ILE A 86 -0.31 31.18 15.90
C ILE A 86 0.52 32.37 16.35
N GLU A 87 1.76 32.49 15.86
CA GLU A 87 2.67 33.58 16.23
C GLU A 87 2.05 34.96 15.95
N GLN A 88 1.39 35.13 14.80
CA GLN A 88 0.68 36.37 14.48
C GLN A 88 -0.47 36.67 15.47
N VAL A 89 -1.26 35.65 15.83
CA VAL A 89 -2.39 35.81 16.76
C VAL A 89 -1.88 36.14 18.16
N GLU A 90 -0.86 35.44 18.64
CA GLU A 90 -0.23 35.71 19.94
C GLU A 90 0.37 37.12 19.99
N LYS A 91 1.08 37.53 18.94
CA LYS A 91 1.65 38.89 18.86
C LYS A 91 0.58 39.98 18.92
N LYS A 92 -0.53 39.82 18.18
CA LYS A 92 -1.66 40.75 18.23
C LYS A 92 -2.28 40.82 19.62
N PHE A 93 -2.39 39.69 20.31
CA PHE A 93 -2.88 39.64 21.68
C PHE A 93 -1.93 40.34 22.65
N SER A 94 -0.62 40.06 22.57
CA SER A 94 0.40 40.72 23.40
C SER A 94 0.46 42.24 23.16
N ASN A 95 0.20 42.69 21.94
CA ASN A 95 0.12 44.11 21.59
C ASN A 95 -1.19 44.79 22.06
N GLY A 96 -2.15 44.02 22.59
CA GLY A 96 -3.47 44.52 22.98
C GLY A 96 -4.40 44.84 21.80
N GLU A 97 -4.06 44.41 20.58
CA GLU A 97 -4.87 44.63 19.37
C GLU A 97 -6.14 43.76 19.36
N ILE A 98 -6.13 42.64 20.09
CA ILE A 98 -7.25 41.71 20.21
C ILE A 98 -7.48 41.30 21.67
N THR A 99 -8.72 40.94 22.01
CA THR A 99 -9.09 40.44 23.34
C THR A 99 -8.74 38.96 23.51
N LEU A 100 -8.69 38.48 24.76
CA LEU A 100 -8.50 37.06 25.08
C LEU A 100 -9.55 36.18 24.40
N PHE A 101 -10.82 36.60 24.44
CA PHE A 101 -11.91 35.90 23.76
C PHE A 101 -11.66 35.78 22.25
N LYS A 102 -11.23 36.86 21.60
CA LYS A 102 -10.97 36.84 20.16
C LYS A 102 -9.76 36.00 19.79
N ARG A 103 -8.71 36.00 20.63
CA ARG A 103 -7.54 35.12 20.49
C ARG A 103 -7.97 33.65 20.50
N ASP A 104 -8.72 33.23 21.53
CA ASP A 104 -9.12 31.84 21.70
C ASP A 104 -10.06 31.37 20.57
N GLU A 105 -10.96 32.24 20.11
CA GLU A 105 -11.80 31.99 18.93
C GLU A 105 -10.95 31.73 17.67
N LEU A 106 -9.99 32.60 17.38
CA LEU A 106 -9.10 32.47 16.21
C LEU A 106 -8.23 31.21 16.28
N LEU A 107 -7.68 30.88 17.45
CA LEU A 107 -6.89 29.67 17.65
C LEU A 107 -7.73 28.40 17.48
N LYS A 108 -8.98 28.42 17.96
CA LYS A 108 -9.93 27.31 17.80
C LYS A 108 -10.31 27.09 16.34
N GLU A 109 -10.65 28.15 15.62
CA GLU A 109 -10.96 28.10 14.19
C GLU A 109 -9.76 27.56 13.38
N MET A 110 -8.56 28.06 13.69
CA MET A 110 -7.33 27.59 13.05
C MET A 110 -7.06 26.10 13.34
N LYS A 111 -7.28 25.63 14.58
CA LYS A 111 -7.15 24.20 14.91
C LYS A 111 -8.09 23.35 14.05
N LYS A 112 -9.35 23.76 13.90
CA LYS A 112 -10.32 23.06 13.06
C LYS A 112 -9.85 23.01 11.59
N HIS A 113 -9.44 24.14 11.02
CA HIS A 113 -8.95 24.20 9.65
C HIS A 113 -7.67 23.35 9.45
N TYR A 114 -6.80 23.30 10.45
CA TYR A 114 -5.61 22.44 10.43
C TYR A 114 -6.01 20.96 10.34
N GLU A 115 -6.90 20.50 11.21
CA GLU A 115 -7.39 19.11 11.21
C GLU A 115 -8.05 18.74 9.87
N GLU A 116 -8.87 19.64 9.31
CA GLU A 116 -9.48 19.45 7.97
C GLU A 116 -8.42 19.33 6.87
N LYS A 117 -7.33 20.10 6.94
CA LYS A 117 -6.23 20.03 5.96
C LYS A 117 -5.43 18.74 6.08
N ILE A 118 -5.13 18.28 7.29
CA ILE A 118 -4.44 17.00 7.51
C ILE A 118 -5.30 15.86 6.97
N LEU A 119 -6.59 15.83 7.31
CA LEU A 119 -7.51 14.82 6.77
C LEU A 119 -7.58 14.84 5.24
N SER A 120 -7.60 16.03 4.64
CA SER A 120 -7.58 16.17 3.18
C SER A 120 -6.29 15.64 2.54
N ILE A 121 -5.14 15.80 3.20
CA ILE A 121 -3.87 15.24 2.74
C ILE A 121 -3.92 13.72 2.83
N ASP A 122 -4.30 13.16 3.97
CA ASP A 122 -4.37 11.71 4.17
C ASP A 122 -5.36 11.05 3.19
N THR A 123 -6.51 11.69 2.95
CA THR A 123 -7.49 11.23 1.95
C THR A 123 -6.90 11.24 0.53
N HIS A 124 -6.11 12.27 0.19
CA HIS A 124 -5.44 12.32 -1.11
C HIS A 124 -4.43 11.18 -1.27
N ILE A 125 -3.62 10.91 -0.25
CA ILE A 125 -2.66 9.80 -0.25
C ILE A 125 -3.39 8.46 -0.40
N LEU A 126 -4.48 8.24 0.34
CA LEU A 126 -5.29 7.02 0.24
C LEU A 126 -5.82 6.81 -1.18
N HIS A 127 -6.33 7.85 -1.84
CA HIS A 127 -6.78 7.75 -3.24
C HIS A 127 -5.65 7.37 -4.20
N CYS A 128 -4.42 7.83 -3.96
CA CYS A 128 -3.27 7.43 -4.77
C CYS A 128 -2.93 5.95 -4.56
N VAL A 129 -2.97 5.47 -3.31
CA VAL A 129 -2.78 4.05 -2.98
C VAL A 129 -3.86 3.19 -3.66
N ASP A 130 -5.13 3.57 -3.58
CA ASP A 130 -6.23 2.85 -4.24
C ASP A 130 -6.06 2.79 -5.76
N LYS A 131 -5.60 3.90 -6.37
CA LYS A 131 -5.28 3.94 -7.80
C LYS A 131 -4.17 2.96 -8.15
N ASN A 132 -3.11 2.90 -7.34
CA ASN A 132 -1.98 1.99 -7.56
C ASN A 132 -2.42 0.52 -7.44
N VAL A 133 -3.22 0.17 -6.42
CA VAL A 133 -3.80 -1.19 -6.29
C VAL A 133 -4.59 -1.57 -7.53
N ARG A 134 -5.42 -0.65 -8.05
CA ARG A 134 -6.21 -0.90 -9.26
C ARG A 134 -5.33 -1.12 -10.50
N GLU A 135 -4.23 -0.39 -10.63
CA GLU A 135 -3.26 -0.55 -11.71
C GLU A 135 -2.49 -1.88 -11.61
N GLN A 136 -2.12 -2.30 -10.41
CA GLN A 136 -1.53 -3.61 -10.17
C GLN A 136 -2.51 -4.73 -10.53
N GLN A 137 -3.76 -4.66 -10.07
CA GLN A 137 -4.81 -5.62 -10.43
C GLN A 137 -5.01 -5.70 -11.95
N LYS A 138 -5.04 -4.53 -12.63
CA LYS A 138 -5.15 -4.48 -14.08
C LYS A 138 -3.97 -5.19 -14.75
N THR A 139 -2.75 -4.93 -14.30
CA THR A 139 -1.54 -5.53 -14.87
C THR A 139 -1.52 -7.04 -14.68
N LEU A 140 -1.86 -7.53 -13.48
CA LEU A 140 -1.93 -8.96 -13.17
C LEU A 140 -3.04 -9.66 -13.98
N MET A 141 -4.19 -9.00 -14.14
CA MET A 141 -5.31 -9.49 -14.96
C MET A 141 -4.98 -9.52 -16.46
N ASP A 142 -4.37 -8.46 -16.99
CA ASP A 142 -3.97 -8.37 -18.40
C ASP A 142 -2.84 -9.38 -18.72
N ALA A 143 -2.05 -9.79 -17.72
CA ALA A 143 -1.07 -10.87 -17.80
C ALA A 143 -1.67 -12.27 -17.59
N GLU A 144 -2.99 -12.37 -17.45
CA GLU A 144 -3.74 -13.62 -17.26
C GLU A 144 -3.28 -14.44 -16.03
N ILE A 145 -2.77 -13.77 -14.99
CA ILE A 145 -2.29 -14.45 -13.78
C ILE A 145 -3.51 -14.94 -12.98
N PRO A 146 -3.59 -16.25 -12.67
CA PRO A 146 -4.75 -16.82 -11.99
C PRO A 146 -5.04 -16.17 -10.64
N GLY A 147 -6.32 -15.93 -10.37
CA GLY A 147 -6.79 -15.35 -9.10
C GLY A 147 -6.81 -13.82 -9.05
N PHE A 148 -6.35 -13.13 -10.11
CA PHE A 148 -6.35 -11.68 -10.18
C PHE A 148 -7.35 -11.15 -11.22
N HIS A 149 -8.15 -10.19 -10.78
CA HIS A 149 -9.16 -9.50 -11.59
C HIS A 149 -9.43 -8.11 -11.02
N LEU A 150 -9.95 -7.20 -11.84
CA LEU A 150 -10.40 -5.90 -11.36
C LEU A 150 -11.59 -6.04 -10.42
N THR A 151 -11.46 -5.54 -9.19
CA THR A 151 -12.51 -5.63 -8.18
C THR A 151 -12.37 -4.54 -7.12
N ASN A 152 -13.51 -4.05 -6.64
CA ASN A 152 -13.61 -3.17 -5.47
C ASN A 152 -14.22 -3.91 -4.26
N ASN A 153 -14.47 -5.22 -4.39
CA ASN A 153 -15.01 -6.01 -3.30
C ASN A 153 -13.91 -6.26 -2.26
N SER A 154 -14.15 -5.83 -1.01
CA SER A 154 -13.15 -5.97 0.07
C SER A 154 -12.66 -7.41 0.27
N ARG A 155 -13.51 -8.42 0.07
CA ARG A 155 -13.11 -9.83 0.21
C ARG A 155 -12.23 -10.28 -0.92
N ASP A 156 -12.57 -9.93 -2.17
CA ASP A 156 -11.75 -10.30 -3.32
C ASP A 156 -10.38 -9.61 -3.25
N ILE A 157 -10.34 -8.35 -2.83
CA ILE A 157 -9.09 -7.62 -2.58
C ILE A 157 -8.26 -8.37 -1.53
N GLU A 158 -8.87 -8.74 -0.40
CA GLU A 158 -8.19 -9.49 0.66
C GLU A 158 -7.61 -10.82 0.14
N ILE A 159 -8.36 -11.55 -0.69
CA ILE A 159 -7.92 -12.80 -1.33
C ILE A 159 -6.74 -12.52 -2.27
N GLN A 160 -6.85 -11.55 -3.18
CA GLN A 160 -5.79 -11.20 -4.13
C GLN A 160 -4.52 -10.74 -3.42
N THR A 161 -4.65 -9.90 -2.40
CA THR A 161 -3.53 -9.49 -1.53
C THR A 161 -2.90 -10.69 -0.85
N LYS A 162 -3.70 -11.68 -0.41
CA LYS A 162 -3.17 -12.89 0.21
C LYS A 162 -2.38 -13.75 -0.77
N LEU A 163 -2.92 -13.98 -1.96
CA LEU A 163 -2.24 -14.72 -3.03
C LEU A 163 -0.92 -14.04 -3.39
N LEU A 164 -0.93 -12.72 -3.58
CA LEU A 164 0.28 -11.95 -3.88
C LEU A 164 1.34 -12.10 -2.78
N ASN A 165 0.95 -11.99 -1.51
CA ASN A 165 1.86 -12.19 -0.38
C ASN A 165 2.48 -13.59 -0.34
N PHE A 166 1.72 -14.64 -0.70
CA PHE A 166 2.27 -16.00 -0.78
C PHE A 166 3.29 -16.10 -1.91
N ILE A 167 2.94 -15.59 -3.10
CA ILE A 167 3.82 -15.58 -4.26
C ILE A 167 5.13 -14.83 -3.95
N GLU A 168 5.04 -13.63 -3.38
CA GLU A 168 6.20 -12.82 -3.00
C GLU A 168 7.12 -13.55 -2.02
N LYS A 169 6.57 -14.27 -1.04
CA LYS A 169 7.35 -15.08 -0.11
C LYS A 169 8.06 -16.25 -0.79
N ILE A 170 7.42 -16.90 -1.75
CA ILE A 170 8.02 -18.02 -2.48
C ILE A 170 9.16 -17.55 -3.38
N ILE A 171 8.98 -16.41 -4.07
CA ILE A 171 9.99 -15.82 -4.96
C ILE A 171 11.06 -15.04 -4.16
N ASN A 172 10.88 -14.89 -2.84
CA ASN A 172 11.75 -14.11 -1.94
C ASN A 172 11.80 -12.61 -2.27
N LEU A 173 10.68 -12.04 -2.70
CA LEU A 173 10.51 -10.61 -2.96
C LEU A 173 10.20 -9.79 -1.69
N SER A 174 9.92 -10.47 -0.58
CA SER A 174 9.62 -9.84 0.71
C SER A 174 10.83 -9.20 1.40
N ASP A 175 12.03 -9.38 0.85
CA ASP A 175 13.27 -8.82 1.38
C ASP A 175 13.66 -7.58 0.56
N GLU A 176 13.21 -6.41 1.00
CA GLU A 176 13.47 -5.12 0.34
C GLU A 176 14.98 -4.83 0.18
N SER A 177 15.82 -5.43 1.02
CA SER A 177 17.28 -5.34 0.91
C SER A 177 17.84 -5.99 -0.37
N LYS A 178 17.08 -6.89 -1.01
CA LYS A 178 17.42 -7.51 -2.31
C LYS A 178 16.89 -6.72 -3.51
N LEU A 179 16.02 -5.74 -3.28
CA LEU A 179 15.50 -4.82 -4.28
C LEU A 179 16.31 -3.52 -4.37
N ALA A 180 17.34 -3.36 -3.51
CA ALA A 180 18.31 -2.28 -3.58
C ALA A 180 19.13 -2.41 -4.87
N ILE A 181 18.74 -1.62 -5.88
CA ILE A 181 19.55 -1.34 -7.06
C ILE A 181 20.75 -0.49 -6.58
N ASN A 182 21.97 -1.00 -6.77
CA ASN A 182 23.22 -0.23 -6.69
C ASN A 182 23.23 0.91 -7.71
#